data_AF-A0A3B9NWF4-F1
#
_entry.id   AF-A0A3B9NWF4-F1
#
_cell.length_a   1.000
_cell.length_b   1.000
_cell.length_c   1.000
_cell.angle_alpha   90.00
_cell.angle_beta   90.00
_cell.angle_gamma   90.00
#
_symmetry.space_group_name_H-M   'P 1'
#
loop_
_entity.id
_entity.type
_entity.pdbx_description
1 polymer ?
#
loop_
_entity_poly.entity_id
_entity_poly.type
_entity_poly.pdbx_seq_one_letter_code
_entity_poly.pdbx_strand_id
1 'polypeptide(L)'
;HPWDGVTEPNYQPEGPNFKGTRTKIEALDESGKYSWIKAPRWKGNAMEVGCLSRMVLGYVQPKQYPFIKDTIDSVLHKLDLPVTALFSTLGRTAARGIETLYCADLQVQQFDKLMANLKAGDTATANVEKWEPSKWPKEAKGVGFTEAPRGALGHWIKIKDTKIDNYQCVVPTTWNGSPRDAKGQIGAFEASLMNTPLAKADQPLEILRTLHSFDPCLACSTHVMSPDGQEMSKVTVR
;
A
#
# COMPACT_ATOMS: atom_id res chain seq x y z
N HIS A 1 4.99 15.86 6.28
CA HIS A 1 3.95 15.01 6.88
C HIS A 1 2.65 15.18 6.08
N PRO A 2 1.76 14.19 5.91
CA PRO A 2 0.59 14.30 5.01
C PRO A 2 -0.39 15.43 5.34
N TRP A 3 -0.56 15.84 6.60
CA TRP A 3 -1.37 17.05 6.91
C TRP A 3 -0.90 18.31 6.17
N ASP A 4 0.40 18.43 5.92
CA ASP A 4 1.01 19.55 5.18
C ASP A 4 1.45 19.09 3.78
N GLY A 5 0.90 17.98 3.32
CA GLY A 5 1.17 17.45 1.99
C GLY A 5 0.56 18.34 0.92
N VAL A 6 1.33 18.51 -0.15
CA VAL A 6 0.93 19.22 -1.37
C VAL A 6 0.90 18.21 -2.52
N THR A 7 -0.08 18.35 -3.41
CA THR A 7 -0.18 17.57 -4.65
C THR A 7 -0.33 18.54 -5.81
N GLU A 8 0.79 19.04 -6.30
CA GLU A 8 0.86 19.87 -7.50
C GLU A 8 1.61 19.08 -8.58
N PRO A 9 0.95 18.70 -9.69
CA PRO A 9 1.58 17.89 -10.73
C PRO A 9 2.66 18.70 -11.46
N ASN A 10 3.82 18.08 -11.65
CA ASN A 10 4.92 18.67 -12.42
C ASN A 10 5.55 17.62 -13.33
N TYR A 11 4.98 17.45 -14.53
CA TYR A 11 5.48 16.48 -15.52
C TYR A 11 6.69 17.05 -16.28
N GLN A 12 7.89 16.61 -15.91
CA GLN A 12 9.15 17.02 -16.53
C GLN A 12 10.12 15.83 -16.58
N PRO A 13 9.92 14.86 -17.48
CA PRO A 13 10.71 13.62 -17.51
C PRO A 13 12.07 13.78 -18.22
N GLU A 14 12.30 14.89 -18.94
CA GLU A 14 13.47 15.13 -19.81
C GLU A 14 14.73 15.51 -19.03
N GLY A 15 15.27 14.55 -18.27
CA GLY A 15 16.60 14.67 -17.68
C GLY A 15 17.73 14.47 -18.70
N PRO A 16 19.01 14.69 -18.32
CA PRO A 16 20.17 14.54 -19.21
C PRO A 16 20.29 13.18 -19.89
N ASN A 17 19.81 12.10 -19.24
CA ASN A 17 19.89 10.73 -19.75
C ASN A 17 18.57 10.21 -20.33
N PHE A 18 17.56 11.07 -20.44
CA PHE A 18 16.25 10.70 -20.96
C PHE A 18 16.33 10.32 -22.44
N LYS A 19 15.67 9.21 -22.84
CA LYS A 19 15.64 8.76 -24.24
C LYS A 19 14.21 8.75 -24.76
N GLY A 20 14.01 9.35 -25.93
CA GLY A 20 12.71 9.51 -26.59
C GLY A 20 12.18 10.94 -26.48
N THR A 21 10.86 11.10 -26.43
CA THR A 21 10.17 12.40 -26.29
C THR A 21 9.18 12.36 -25.13
N ARG A 22 8.68 13.52 -24.69
CA ARG A 22 7.66 13.63 -23.61
C ARG A 22 6.40 12.78 -23.83
N THR A 23 6.09 12.45 -25.07
CA THR A 23 4.90 11.66 -25.46
C THR A 23 5.25 10.27 -25.98
N LYS A 24 6.54 9.96 -26.15
CA LYS A 24 7.05 8.67 -26.60
C LYS A 24 8.36 8.36 -25.87
N ILE A 25 8.22 7.84 -24.65
CA ILE A 25 9.34 7.50 -23.78
C ILE A 25 9.97 6.18 -24.25
N GLU A 26 11.27 6.17 -24.53
CA GLU A 26 12.05 4.95 -24.82
C GLU A 26 12.78 4.46 -23.57
N ALA A 27 13.36 5.38 -22.79
CA ALA A 27 13.90 5.11 -21.46
C ALA A 27 13.77 6.34 -20.55
N LEU A 28 13.37 6.12 -19.31
CA LEU A 28 13.32 7.15 -18.26
C LEU A 28 14.74 7.53 -17.81
N ASP A 29 14.87 8.73 -17.22
CA ASP A 29 16.07 9.16 -16.49
C ASP A 29 15.81 9.12 -14.98
N GLU A 30 16.27 8.06 -14.31
CA GLU A 30 16.09 7.88 -12.87
C GLU A 30 17.00 8.76 -12.01
N SER A 31 17.90 9.55 -12.62
CA SER A 31 18.62 10.63 -11.93
C SER A 31 17.77 11.88 -11.76
N GLY A 32 16.69 12.01 -12.57
CA GLY A 32 15.69 13.06 -12.50
C GLY A 32 14.37 12.61 -11.86
N LYS A 33 13.26 13.25 -12.25
CA LYS A 33 11.90 12.87 -11.84
C LYS A 33 11.36 11.83 -12.82
N TYR A 34 11.08 10.61 -12.35
CA TYR A 34 10.75 9.47 -13.21
C TYR A 34 9.44 8.75 -12.85
N SER A 35 8.67 9.25 -11.88
CA SER A 35 7.43 8.60 -11.43
C SER A 35 6.37 9.59 -10.96
N TRP A 36 5.11 9.23 -11.14
CA TRP A 36 3.95 9.91 -10.54
C TRP A 36 3.71 9.51 -9.08
N ILE A 37 4.35 8.43 -8.62
CA ILE A 37 4.23 7.95 -7.25
C ILE A 37 5.11 8.82 -6.34
N LYS A 38 4.55 9.36 -5.25
CA LYS A 38 5.34 10.08 -4.22
C LYS A 38 6.25 9.11 -3.46
N ALA A 39 7.26 9.63 -2.75
CA ALA A 39 8.22 8.81 -2.00
C ALA A 39 8.03 8.84 -0.47
N PRO A 40 7.08 8.07 0.11
CA PRO A 40 6.87 8.04 1.55
C PRO A 40 8.03 7.33 2.27
N ARG A 41 8.38 7.82 3.45
CA ARG A 41 9.44 7.27 4.31
C ARG A 41 8.96 7.29 5.75
N TRP A 42 9.29 6.25 6.53
CA TRP A 42 9.00 6.23 7.97
C TRP A 42 10.26 6.56 8.75
N LYS A 43 10.24 7.70 9.45
CA LYS A 43 11.43 8.25 10.14
C LYS A 43 12.68 8.31 9.23
N GLY A 44 12.47 8.61 7.94
CA GLY A 44 13.51 8.67 6.93
C GLY A 44 13.93 7.33 6.31
N ASN A 45 13.33 6.21 6.70
CA ASN A 45 13.63 4.89 6.16
C ASN A 45 12.64 4.50 5.05
N ALA A 46 13.14 3.86 3.99
CA ALA A 46 12.30 3.17 3.01
C ALA A 46 11.72 1.92 3.67
N MET A 47 10.40 1.74 3.54
CA MET A 47 9.67 0.65 4.18
C MET A 47 8.93 -0.18 3.16
N GLU A 48 8.83 -1.46 3.46
CA GLU A 48 7.96 -2.39 2.76
C GLU A 48 6.66 -2.59 3.53
N VAL A 49 5.52 -2.59 2.82
CA VAL A 49 4.18 -2.84 3.40
C VAL A 49 3.47 -3.98 2.67
N GLY A 50 2.45 -4.55 3.30
CA GLY A 50 1.61 -5.62 2.75
C GLY A 50 1.47 -6.81 3.68
N CYS A 51 0.87 -7.89 3.17
CA CYS A 51 0.64 -9.13 3.91
C CYS A 51 1.95 -9.64 4.54
N LEU A 52 3.06 -9.64 3.79
CA LEU A 52 4.36 -10.08 4.33
C LEU A 52 4.78 -9.26 5.56
N SER A 53 4.74 -7.93 5.48
CA SER A 53 5.12 -7.06 6.60
C SER A 53 4.25 -7.32 7.82
N ARG A 54 2.93 -7.49 7.66
CA ARG A 54 2.01 -7.82 8.76
C ARG A 54 2.27 -9.21 9.34
N MET A 55 2.51 -10.20 8.49
CA MET A 55 2.82 -11.57 8.91
C MET A 55 4.13 -11.62 9.69
N VAL A 56 5.17 -10.89 9.26
CA VAL A 56 6.44 -10.76 10.00
C VAL A 56 6.20 -10.08 11.35
N LEU A 57 5.46 -8.98 11.39
CA LEU A 57 5.12 -8.28 12.64
C LEU A 57 4.29 -9.15 13.60
N GLY A 58 3.35 -9.93 13.09
CA GLY A 58 2.58 -10.90 13.87
C GLY A 58 3.44 -12.04 14.39
N TYR A 59 4.34 -12.58 13.56
CA TYR A 59 5.25 -13.68 13.90
C TYR A 59 6.17 -13.32 15.09
N VAL A 60 6.68 -12.09 15.14
CA VAL A 60 7.53 -11.62 16.26
C VAL A 60 6.74 -11.25 17.51
N GLN A 61 5.41 -11.33 17.47
CA GLN A 61 4.50 -11.06 18.59
C GLN A 61 3.60 -12.28 18.89
N PRO A 62 4.18 -13.46 19.17
CA PRO A 62 3.44 -14.73 19.21
C PRO A 62 2.41 -14.80 20.35
N LYS A 63 2.59 -14.02 21.42
CA LYS A 63 1.60 -13.92 22.51
C LYS A 63 0.31 -13.22 22.07
N GLN A 64 0.42 -12.27 21.15
CA GLN A 64 -0.72 -11.50 20.65
C GLN A 64 -1.34 -12.14 19.40
N TYR A 65 -0.51 -12.78 18.57
CA TYR A 65 -0.92 -13.40 17.31
C TYR A 65 -0.47 -14.87 17.19
N PRO A 66 -0.93 -15.76 18.10
CA PRO A 66 -0.52 -17.16 18.09
C PRO A 66 -0.89 -17.86 16.77
N PHE A 67 -2.08 -17.58 16.23
CA PHE A 67 -2.52 -18.10 14.93
C PHE A 67 -1.52 -17.84 13.80
N ILE A 68 -0.99 -16.61 13.73
CA ILE A 68 -0.03 -16.21 12.70
C ILE A 68 1.27 -16.99 12.87
N LYS A 69 1.78 -17.10 14.11
CA LYS A 69 3.00 -17.84 14.44
C LYS A 69 2.87 -19.32 14.04
N ASP A 70 1.82 -19.97 14.50
CA ASP A 70 1.59 -21.40 14.30
C ASP A 70 1.37 -21.75 12.82
N THR A 71 0.61 -20.91 12.11
CA THR A 71 0.37 -21.11 10.67
C THR A 71 1.65 -20.93 9.86
N ILE A 72 2.46 -19.92 10.17
CA ILE A 72 3.75 -19.71 9.49
C ILE A 72 4.70 -20.88 9.76
N ASP A 73 4.84 -21.31 11.02
CA ASP A 73 5.69 -22.45 11.38
C ASP A 73 5.24 -23.73 10.65
N SER A 74 3.92 -23.96 10.55
CA SER A 74 3.35 -25.11 9.84
C SER A 74 3.68 -25.08 8.35
N VAL A 75 3.54 -23.92 7.70
CA VAL A 75 3.89 -23.75 6.28
C VAL A 75 5.39 -23.96 6.06
N LEU A 76 6.24 -23.37 6.90
CA LEU A 76 7.69 -23.52 6.82
C LEU A 76 8.13 -24.98 7.00
N HIS A 77 7.59 -25.67 8.01
CA HIS A 77 7.85 -27.09 8.26
C HIS A 77 7.41 -27.96 7.07
N LYS A 78 6.23 -27.71 6.51
CA LYS A 78 5.72 -28.49 5.37
C LYS A 78 6.54 -28.32 4.10
N LEU A 79 7.16 -27.15 3.92
CA LEU A 79 8.02 -26.84 2.78
C LEU A 79 9.50 -27.17 3.03
N ASP A 80 9.86 -27.60 4.25
CA ASP A 80 11.25 -27.78 4.69
C ASP A 80 12.11 -26.51 4.47
N LEU A 81 11.59 -25.37 4.90
CA LEU A 81 12.22 -24.06 4.71
C LEU A 81 12.53 -23.36 6.05
N PRO A 82 13.66 -22.63 6.16
CA PRO A 82 13.95 -21.81 7.33
C PRO A 82 13.05 -20.56 7.38
N VAL A 83 12.92 -19.94 8.56
CA VAL A 83 12.15 -18.70 8.75
C VAL A 83 12.61 -17.55 7.84
N THR A 84 13.87 -17.55 7.43
CA THR A 84 14.42 -16.55 6.49
C THR A 84 13.78 -16.62 5.11
N ALA A 85 13.12 -17.74 4.74
CA ALA A 85 12.36 -17.87 3.50
C ALA A 85 11.17 -16.90 3.40
N LEU A 86 10.69 -16.35 4.54
CA LEU A 86 9.69 -15.28 4.54
C LEU A 86 10.15 -14.06 3.75
N PHE A 87 11.44 -13.72 3.80
CA PHE A 87 12.02 -12.54 3.15
C PHE A 87 12.32 -12.78 1.68
N SER A 88 11.30 -13.20 0.92
CA SER A 88 11.41 -13.54 -0.50
C SER A 88 10.10 -13.30 -1.26
N THR A 89 10.17 -13.30 -2.60
CA THR A 89 8.99 -13.31 -3.49
C THR A 89 8.03 -14.47 -3.19
N LEU A 90 8.58 -15.64 -2.82
CA LEU A 90 7.78 -16.80 -2.38
C LEU A 90 7.09 -16.52 -1.04
N GLY A 91 7.85 -16.05 -0.05
CA GLY A 91 7.34 -15.71 1.28
C GLY A 91 6.25 -14.64 1.22
N ARG A 92 6.40 -13.65 0.34
CA ARG A 92 5.38 -12.63 0.07
C ARG A 92 4.08 -13.21 -0.47
N THR A 93 4.19 -14.18 -1.35
CA THR A 93 3.02 -14.88 -1.93
C THR A 93 2.35 -15.77 -0.89
N ALA A 94 3.12 -16.52 -0.11
CA ALA A 94 2.62 -17.36 0.98
C ALA A 94 1.92 -16.52 2.06
N ALA A 95 2.50 -15.39 2.45
CA ALA A 95 1.93 -14.47 3.43
C ALA A 95 0.53 -13.98 3.06
N ARG A 96 0.26 -13.76 1.75
CA ARG A 96 -1.09 -13.41 1.27
C ARG A 96 -2.09 -14.55 1.48
N GLY A 97 -1.66 -15.80 1.27
CA GLY A 97 -2.50 -16.97 1.54
C GLY A 97 -2.80 -17.14 3.03
N ILE A 98 -1.77 -17.00 3.87
CA ILE A 98 -1.88 -17.09 5.34
C ILE A 98 -2.82 -16.00 5.87
N GLU A 99 -2.66 -14.77 5.40
CA GLU A 99 -3.52 -13.66 5.83
C GLU A 99 -4.96 -13.83 5.35
N THR A 100 -5.18 -14.36 4.15
CA THR A 100 -6.53 -14.71 3.68
C THR A 100 -7.22 -15.68 4.65
N LEU A 101 -6.51 -16.73 5.07
CA LEU A 101 -7.03 -17.69 6.04
C LEU A 101 -7.32 -17.03 7.40
N TYR A 102 -6.40 -16.19 7.89
CA TYR A 102 -6.58 -15.46 9.14
C TYR A 102 -7.80 -14.52 9.10
N CYS A 103 -7.97 -13.76 8.01
CA CYS A 103 -9.09 -12.86 7.82
C CYS A 103 -10.42 -13.62 7.73
N ALA A 104 -10.45 -14.81 7.12
CA ALA A 104 -11.65 -15.65 7.07
C ALA A 104 -12.09 -16.08 8.48
N ASP A 105 -11.13 -16.47 9.34
CA ASP A 105 -11.41 -16.81 10.74
C ASP A 105 -11.92 -15.58 11.53
N LEU A 106 -11.22 -14.44 11.39
CA LEU A 106 -11.66 -13.19 12.03
C LEU A 106 -13.05 -12.77 11.59
N GLN A 107 -13.43 -12.97 10.32
CA GLN A 107 -14.74 -12.63 9.81
C GLN A 107 -15.86 -13.40 10.54
N VAL A 108 -15.65 -14.69 10.80
CA VAL A 108 -16.60 -15.51 11.59
C VAL A 108 -16.72 -14.94 13.00
N GLN A 109 -15.60 -14.64 13.65
CA GLN A 109 -15.61 -14.04 15.00
C GLN A 109 -16.33 -12.68 15.06
N GLN A 110 -16.17 -11.84 14.03
CA GLN A 110 -16.89 -10.55 13.97
C GLN A 110 -18.39 -10.76 13.74
N PHE A 111 -18.78 -11.74 12.93
CA PHE A 111 -20.18 -12.08 12.75
C PHE A 111 -20.83 -12.60 14.04
N ASP A 112 -20.13 -13.44 14.80
CA ASP A 112 -20.60 -13.92 16.10
C ASP A 112 -20.81 -12.77 17.08
N LYS A 113 -19.89 -11.80 17.12
CA LYS A 113 -20.04 -10.58 17.93
C LYS A 113 -21.24 -9.74 17.51
N LEU A 114 -21.46 -9.56 16.21
CA LEU A 114 -22.65 -8.90 15.68
C LEU A 114 -23.92 -9.61 16.18
N MET A 115 -23.99 -10.93 16.03
CA MET A 115 -25.15 -11.71 16.48
C MET A 115 -25.35 -11.67 18.00
N ALA A 116 -24.27 -11.61 18.78
CA ALA A 116 -24.34 -11.44 20.23
C ALA A 116 -24.93 -10.08 20.62
N ASN A 117 -24.49 -8.99 19.97
CA ASN A 117 -25.04 -7.65 20.19
C ASN A 117 -26.55 -7.61 19.89
N LEU A 118 -26.96 -8.18 18.75
CA LEU A 118 -28.37 -8.25 18.36
C LEU A 118 -29.21 -9.03 19.39
N LYS A 119 -28.70 -10.17 19.89
CA LYS A 119 -29.37 -10.96 20.95
C LYS A 119 -29.46 -10.21 22.28
N ALA A 120 -28.50 -9.34 22.58
CA ALA A 120 -28.51 -8.48 23.76
C ALA A 120 -29.42 -7.24 23.61
N GLY A 121 -30.05 -7.07 22.44
CA GLY A 121 -30.96 -5.95 22.14
C GLY A 121 -30.27 -4.72 21.56
N ASP A 122 -28.95 -4.76 21.33
CA ASP A 122 -28.24 -3.67 20.66
C ASP A 122 -28.41 -3.78 19.14
N THR A 123 -29.15 -2.82 18.58
CA THR A 123 -29.45 -2.71 17.15
C THR A 123 -28.98 -1.37 16.57
N ALA A 124 -28.20 -0.60 17.33
CA ALA A 124 -27.71 0.70 16.89
C ALA A 124 -26.70 0.56 15.74
N THR A 125 -26.83 1.39 14.71
CA THR A 125 -25.98 1.33 13.49
C THR A 125 -25.37 2.66 13.09
N ALA A 126 -25.86 3.78 13.63
CA ALA A 126 -25.39 5.12 13.29
C ALA A 126 -25.39 6.03 14.51
N ASN A 127 -24.29 6.79 14.68
CA ASN A 127 -24.26 7.95 15.57
C ASN A 127 -24.44 9.23 14.73
N VAL A 128 -25.56 9.93 14.95
CA VAL A 128 -25.92 11.17 14.22
C VAL A 128 -25.70 12.45 15.05
N GLU A 129 -25.05 12.35 16.20
CA GLU A 129 -24.82 13.50 17.11
C GLU A 129 -24.11 14.65 16.40
N LYS A 130 -23.14 14.34 15.52
CA LYS A 130 -22.37 15.30 14.72
C LYS A 130 -22.63 15.17 13.22
N TRP A 131 -23.83 14.76 12.82
CA TRP A 131 -24.20 14.70 11.40
C TRP A 131 -24.20 16.09 10.74
N GLU A 132 -24.87 17.06 11.37
CA GLU A 132 -24.99 18.42 10.86
C GLU A 132 -23.67 19.21 10.96
N PRO A 133 -23.18 19.85 9.87
CA PRO A 133 -21.94 20.63 9.90
C PRO A 133 -21.94 21.79 10.90
N SER A 134 -23.12 22.31 11.26
CA SER A 134 -23.29 23.32 12.31
C SER A 134 -22.81 22.87 13.69
N LYS A 135 -22.69 21.56 13.91
CA LYS A 135 -22.19 20.96 15.17
C LYS A 135 -20.69 20.66 15.13
N TRP A 136 -20.02 20.92 14.01
CA TRP A 136 -18.59 20.69 13.88
C TRP A 136 -17.81 21.88 14.44
N PRO A 137 -16.58 21.66 14.93
CA PRO A 137 -15.67 22.78 15.17
C PRO A 137 -15.36 23.51 13.86
N LYS A 138 -15.06 24.81 13.93
CA LYS A 138 -14.69 25.63 12.75
C LYS A 138 -13.46 25.07 12.03
N GLU A 139 -12.50 24.54 12.77
CA GLU A 139 -11.31 23.88 12.25
C GLU A 139 -11.07 22.54 12.96
N ALA A 140 -10.71 21.51 12.19
CA ALA A 140 -10.35 20.19 12.71
C ALA A 140 -9.31 19.49 11.84
N LYS A 141 -8.54 18.58 12.44
CA LYS A 141 -7.66 17.64 11.73
C LYS A 141 -8.03 16.22 12.12
N GLY A 142 -8.03 15.32 11.15
CA GLY A 142 -8.30 13.90 11.34
C GLY A 142 -7.28 13.03 10.62
N VAL A 143 -7.13 11.80 11.12
CA VAL A 143 -6.45 10.72 10.42
C VAL A 143 -7.34 9.48 10.50
N GLY A 144 -7.61 8.86 9.36
CA GLY A 144 -8.17 7.52 9.27
C GLY A 144 -7.09 6.60 8.73
N PHE A 145 -6.86 5.47 9.38
CA PHE A 145 -5.91 4.48 8.89
C PHE A 145 -6.55 3.09 8.93
N THR A 146 -6.08 2.23 8.03
CA THR A 146 -6.47 0.82 7.98
C THR A 146 -5.35 0.00 7.34
N GLU A 147 -5.39 -1.31 7.54
CA GLU A 147 -4.57 -2.25 6.81
C GLU A 147 -5.35 -2.74 5.59
N ALA A 148 -5.15 -2.06 4.46
CA ALA A 148 -5.70 -2.48 3.18
C ALA A 148 -5.02 -3.80 2.73
N PRO A 149 -5.59 -4.54 1.76
CA PRO A 149 -5.02 -5.80 1.29
C PRO A 149 -3.53 -5.68 0.92
N ARG A 150 -3.15 -4.56 0.30
CA ARG A 150 -1.77 -4.30 -0.17
C ARG A 150 -0.84 -3.69 0.87
N GLY A 151 -1.31 -3.37 2.09
CA GLY A 151 -0.49 -2.80 3.17
C GLY A 151 -1.15 -1.65 3.92
N ALA A 152 -0.32 -0.85 4.59
CA ALA A 152 -0.74 0.30 5.38
C ALA A 152 -1.33 1.44 4.52
N LEU A 153 -2.57 1.82 4.82
CA LEU A 153 -3.30 2.92 4.19
C LEU A 153 -3.60 3.99 5.24
N GLY A 154 -3.28 5.25 4.93
CA GLY A 154 -3.66 6.38 5.75
C GLY A 154 -4.27 7.51 4.91
N HIS A 155 -5.32 8.11 5.45
CA HIS A 155 -6.00 9.29 4.94
C HIS A 155 -5.88 10.39 6.00
N TRP A 156 -5.35 11.54 5.62
CA TRP A 156 -5.20 12.71 6.48
C TRP A 156 -6.06 13.84 5.95
N ILE A 157 -6.95 14.35 6.81
CA ILE A 157 -7.90 15.40 6.47
C ILE A 157 -7.67 16.63 7.37
N LYS A 158 -7.73 17.82 6.77
CA LYS A 158 -7.97 19.10 7.45
C LYS A 158 -9.34 19.60 7.01
N ILE A 159 -10.16 19.98 7.97
CA ILE A 159 -11.48 20.58 7.75
C ILE A 159 -11.41 22.03 8.24
N LYS A 160 -11.91 22.96 7.42
CA LYS A 160 -12.05 24.37 7.77
C LYS A 160 -13.38 24.89 7.24
N ASP A 161 -14.12 25.58 8.09
CA ASP A 161 -15.39 26.23 7.75
C ASP A 161 -16.35 25.27 7.03
N THR A 162 -16.52 24.06 7.59
CA THR A 162 -17.36 22.95 7.07
C THR A 162 -16.93 22.36 5.73
N LYS A 163 -15.75 22.73 5.21
CA LYS A 163 -15.19 22.21 3.95
C LYS A 163 -13.88 21.47 4.19
N ILE A 164 -13.53 20.62 3.25
CA ILE A 164 -12.21 19.97 3.20
C ILE A 164 -11.20 21.04 2.78
N ASP A 165 -10.26 21.37 3.67
CA ASP A 165 -9.16 22.30 3.45
C ASP A 165 -7.94 21.60 2.83
N ASN A 166 -7.62 20.41 3.33
CA ASN A 166 -6.61 19.54 2.74
C ASN A 166 -7.02 18.07 2.91
N TYR A 167 -6.74 17.25 1.90
CA TYR A 167 -6.93 15.81 1.95
C TYR A 167 -5.75 15.11 1.28
N GLN A 168 -5.02 14.29 2.03
CA GLN A 168 -3.83 13.60 1.54
C GLN A 168 -3.92 12.12 1.88
N CYS A 169 -3.68 11.28 0.88
CA CYS A 169 -3.63 9.84 1.02
C CYS A 169 -2.18 9.36 0.90
N VAL A 170 -1.77 8.46 1.79
CA VAL A 170 -0.56 7.65 1.60
C VAL A 170 -1.01 6.20 1.57
N VAL A 171 -0.91 5.61 0.39
CA VAL A 171 -1.56 4.35 0.02
C VAL A 171 -0.51 3.24 -0.06
N PRO A 172 -0.84 1.94 0.10
CA PRO A 172 0.19 0.91 0.24
C PRO A 172 1.15 0.80 -0.95
N THR A 173 0.61 0.84 -2.18
CA THR A 173 1.45 0.81 -3.39
C THR A 173 2.25 2.11 -3.57
N THR A 174 1.88 3.21 -2.91
CA THR A 174 2.74 4.42 -2.83
C THR A 174 4.01 4.13 -2.02
N TRP A 175 3.93 3.33 -0.95
CA TRP A 175 5.11 2.88 -0.22
C TRP A 175 5.96 1.92 -1.04
N ASN A 176 5.36 0.85 -1.55
CA ASN A 176 6.12 -0.22 -2.19
C ASN A 176 6.71 0.21 -3.55
N GLY A 177 5.92 0.93 -4.36
CA GLY A 177 6.34 1.45 -5.67
C GLY A 177 6.97 2.85 -5.60
N SER A 178 7.39 3.27 -4.41
CA SER A 178 8.05 4.56 -4.19
C SER A 178 9.28 4.70 -5.10
N PRO A 179 9.47 5.86 -5.78
CA PRO A 179 10.77 6.18 -6.36
C PRO A 179 11.80 6.47 -5.26
N ARG A 180 13.04 6.74 -5.67
CA ARG A 180 14.13 7.18 -4.81
C ARG A 180 13.76 8.47 -4.06
N ASP A 181 14.24 8.59 -2.83
CA ASP A 181 14.15 9.85 -2.08
C ASP A 181 15.39 10.73 -2.31
N ALA A 182 15.44 11.89 -1.62
CA ALA A 182 16.56 12.82 -1.71
C ALA A 182 17.91 12.24 -1.22
N LYS A 183 17.91 11.12 -0.49
CA LYS A 183 19.12 10.40 -0.06
C LYS A 183 19.49 9.26 -1.03
N GLY A 184 18.74 9.09 -2.13
CA GLY A 184 18.93 8.01 -3.08
C GLY A 184 18.43 6.64 -2.59
N GLN A 185 17.70 6.58 -1.48
CA GLN A 185 17.18 5.31 -0.97
C GLN A 185 16.08 4.78 -1.89
N ILE A 186 16.26 3.56 -2.38
CA ILE A 186 15.33 2.87 -3.28
C ILE A 186 14.07 2.35 -2.53
N GLY A 187 12.96 2.24 -3.24
CA GLY A 187 11.70 1.67 -2.72
C GLY A 187 11.69 0.14 -2.70
N ALA A 188 10.61 -0.46 -2.20
CA ALA A 188 10.52 -1.92 -2.05
C ALA A 188 10.51 -2.66 -3.40
N PHE A 189 9.84 -2.12 -4.42
CA PHE A 189 9.82 -2.71 -5.76
C PHE A 189 11.22 -2.75 -6.36
N GLU A 190 11.91 -1.60 -6.39
CA GLU A 190 13.29 -1.49 -6.89
C GLU A 190 14.21 -2.44 -6.13
N ALA A 191 14.17 -2.42 -4.79
CA ALA A 191 14.99 -3.28 -3.94
C ALA A 191 14.75 -4.77 -4.19
N SER A 192 13.50 -5.18 -4.39
CA SER A 192 13.14 -6.60 -4.61
C SER A 192 13.63 -7.16 -5.94
N LEU A 193 13.86 -6.31 -6.94
CA LEU A 193 14.35 -6.72 -8.25
C LEU A 193 15.88 -6.80 -8.31
N MET A 194 16.57 -6.11 -7.39
CA MET A 194 18.03 -6.13 -7.34
C MET A 194 18.57 -7.55 -7.21
N ASN A 195 19.65 -7.83 -7.92
CA ASN A 195 20.35 -9.12 -7.88
C ASN A 195 19.53 -10.33 -8.36
N THR A 196 18.39 -10.11 -9.03
CA THR A 196 17.61 -11.21 -9.62
C THR A 196 18.21 -11.62 -10.97
N PRO A 197 18.71 -12.86 -11.12
CA PRO A 197 19.16 -13.34 -12.42
C PRO A 197 17.97 -13.52 -13.37
N LEU A 198 18.15 -13.13 -14.63
CA LEU A 198 17.15 -13.36 -15.68
C LEU A 198 17.60 -14.53 -16.53
N ALA A 199 16.74 -15.54 -16.68
CA ALA A 199 17.03 -16.64 -17.61
C ALA A 199 17.10 -16.15 -19.06
N LYS A 200 16.25 -15.18 -19.43
CA LYS A 200 16.20 -14.51 -20.74
C LYS A 200 15.89 -13.03 -20.55
N ALA A 201 16.79 -12.15 -20.97
CA ALA A 201 16.66 -10.72 -20.74
C ALA A 201 15.47 -10.07 -21.48
N ASP A 202 15.05 -10.64 -22.61
CA ASP A 202 13.91 -10.20 -23.41
C ASP A 202 12.56 -10.80 -22.96
N GLN A 203 12.57 -11.70 -21.97
CA GLN A 203 11.38 -12.34 -21.41
C GLN A 203 11.33 -12.07 -19.90
N PRO A 204 10.63 -11.01 -19.43
CA PRO A 204 10.77 -10.48 -18.08
C PRO A 204 10.00 -11.29 -17.00
N LEU A 205 10.02 -12.63 -17.09
CA LEU A 205 9.25 -13.52 -16.21
C LEU A 205 9.59 -13.32 -14.73
N GLU A 206 10.88 -13.25 -14.40
CA GLU A 206 11.35 -13.09 -13.01
C GLU A 206 11.00 -11.71 -12.46
N ILE A 207 11.06 -10.67 -13.30
CA ILE A 207 10.62 -9.30 -12.96
C ILE A 207 9.14 -9.30 -12.64
N LEU A 208 8.32 -9.88 -13.53
CA LEU A 208 6.87 -9.98 -13.34
C LEU A 208 6.53 -10.78 -12.08
N ARG A 209 7.20 -11.91 -11.85
CA ARG A 209 6.97 -12.76 -10.66
C ARG A 209 7.20 -11.99 -9.37
N THR A 210 8.30 -11.25 -9.28
CA THR A 210 8.62 -10.45 -8.10
C THR A 210 7.65 -9.29 -7.93
N LEU A 211 7.41 -8.48 -8.97
CA LEU A 211 6.48 -7.34 -8.87
C LEU A 211 5.04 -7.79 -8.56
N HIS A 212 4.53 -8.82 -9.23
CA HIS A 212 3.19 -9.35 -8.97
C HIS A 212 3.05 -9.93 -7.56
N SER A 213 4.15 -10.40 -6.94
CA SER A 213 4.08 -10.83 -5.55
C SER A 213 3.71 -9.70 -4.60
N PHE A 214 3.91 -8.42 -4.96
CA PHE A 214 3.44 -7.28 -4.17
C PHE A 214 1.97 -6.93 -4.41
N ASP A 215 1.33 -7.52 -5.43
CA ASP A 215 -0.01 -7.16 -5.89
C ASP A 215 -0.14 -5.64 -6.16
N PRO A 216 0.55 -5.08 -7.18
CA PRO A 216 0.60 -3.64 -7.42
C PRO A 216 -0.76 -3.10 -7.87
N CYS A 217 -1.29 -2.08 -7.17
CA CYS A 217 -2.42 -1.26 -7.63
C CYS A 217 -1.94 0.15 -7.98
N LEU A 218 -1.70 0.42 -9.27
CA LEU A 218 -1.14 1.70 -9.72
C LEU A 218 -2.15 2.86 -9.68
N ALA A 219 -3.44 2.59 -9.85
CA ALA A 219 -4.48 3.59 -9.60
C ALA A 219 -4.47 4.03 -8.13
N CYS A 220 -4.31 3.07 -7.20
CA CYS A 220 -4.19 3.35 -5.78
C CYS A 220 -2.93 4.17 -5.44
N SER A 221 -1.79 3.89 -6.10
CA SER A 221 -0.51 4.55 -5.76
C SER A 221 -0.44 6.02 -6.18
N THR A 222 -1.13 6.38 -7.27
CA THR A 222 -1.07 7.72 -7.87
C THR A 222 -2.31 8.56 -7.62
N HIS A 223 -3.46 7.93 -7.29
CA HIS A 223 -4.71 8.62 -6.98
C HIS A 223 -5.05 9.72 -7.99
N VAL A 224 -4.77 9.46 -9.28
CA VAL A 224 -5.04 10.39 -10.38
C VAL A 224 -6.55 10.49 -10.57
N MET A 225 -7.07 11.69 -10.41
CA MET A 225 -8.45 12.05 -10.76
C MET A 225 -8.38 13.19 -11.78
N SER A 226 -9.24 13.14 -12.80
CA SER A 226 -9.45 14.32 -13.65
C SER A 226 -10.10 15.43 -12.82
N PRO A 227 -9.73 16.71 -13.00
CA PRO A 227 -10.39 17.84 -12.35
C PRO A 227 -11.92 17.87 -12.53
N ASP A 228 -12.42 17.28 -13.61
CA ASP A 228 -13.84 17.22 -14.02
C ASP A 228 -14.42 15.80 -14.07
N GLY A 229 -13.69 14.80 -13.59
CA GLY A 229 -14.11 13.39 -13.61
C GLY A 229 -14.08 12.71 -14.99
N GLN A 230 -13.54 13.35 -16.03
CA GLN A 230 -13.39 12.74 -17.35
C GLN A 230 -12.35 11.61 -17.38
N GLU A 231 -12.51 10.69 -18.33
CA GLU A 231 -11.57 9.60 -18.58
C GLU A 231 -10.23 10.16 -19.11
N MET A 232 -9.20 10.17 -18.25
CA MET A 232 -7.90 10.77 -18.57
C MET A 232 -7.05 9.93 -19.54
N SER A 233 -7.21 8.61 -19.53
CA SER A 233 -6.45 7.69 -20.37
C SER A 233 -7.09 6.30 -20.38
N LYS A 234 -7.11 5.68 -21.56
CA LYS A 234 -7.53 4.28 -21.76
C LYS A 234 -6.33 3.48 -22.24
N VAL A 235 -5.84 2.58 -21.39
CA VAL A 235 -4.72 1.70 -21.74
C VAL A 235 -5.27 0.31 -22.07
N THR A 236 -5.20 -0.05 -23.35
CA THR A 236 -5.53 -1.40 -23.82
C THR A 236 -4.29 -2.28 -23.65
N VAL A 237 -4.31 -3.16 -22.66
CA VAL A 237 -3.27 -4.19 -22.48
C VAL A 237 -3.64 -5.36 -23.38
N ARG A 238 -2.74 -5.74 -24.29
CA ARG A 238 -2.85 -6.95 -25.12
C ARG A 238 -2.23 -8.15 -24.42
#